data_AF-A0A3M5WDN9-F1
#
_entry.id   AF-A0A3M5WDN9-F1
#
_cell.length_a   1.000
_cell.length_b   1.000
_cell.length_c   1.000
_cell.angle_alpha   90.00
_cell.angle_beta   90.00
_cell.angle_gamma   90.00
#
_symmetry.space_group_name_H-M   'P 1'
#
loop_
_entity.id
_entity.type
_entity.pdbx_description
1 polymer ?
#
loop_
_entity_poly.entity_id
_entity_poly.type
_entity_poly.pdbx_seq_one_letter_code
_entity_poly.pdbx_strand_id
1 'polypeptide(L)'
;MRESTVSMAEAEAQTLEFIKLWVPERSSPICGNSICQDRRFLYRHMPTLENYFHYRNLDVSTLKELAARWSPELKFKKGSTHLALDDIRESIAELRFYREHFIKA
;
A
#
# COMPACT_ATOMS: atom_id res chain seq x y z
N MET A 1 -2.85 -25.22 10.42
CA MET A 1 -3.28 -25.80 9.13
C MET A 1 -3.37 -24.67 8.12
N ARG A 2 -2.96 -24.90 6.86
CA ARG A 2 -3.20 -23.92 5.80
C ARG A 2 -4.64 -24.14 5.32
N GLU A 3 -5.56 -23.29 5.78
CA GLU A 3 -7.00 -23.40 5.48
C GLU A 3 -7.36 -22.87 4.08
N SER A 4 -6.46 -22.09 3.46
CA SER A 4 -6.69 -21.55 2.12
C SER A 4 -6.35 -22.57 1.04
N THR A 5 -7.29 -22.76 0.11
CA THR A 5 -7.14 -23.57 -1.10
C THR A 5 -6.51 -22.79 -2.27
N VAL A 6 -6.25 -21.49 -2.09
CA VAL A 6 -5.78 -20.61 -3.16
C VAL A 6 -4.26 -20.66 -3.25
N SER A 7 -3.76 -20.99 -4.44
CA SER A 7 -2.33 -20.95 -4.74
C SER A 7 -1.83 -19.52 -4.93
N MET A 8 -0.50 -19.32 -4.83
CA MET A 8 0.09 -18.00 -5.07
C MET A 8 -0.18 -17.48 -6.50
N ALA A 9 -0.14 -18.37 -7.49
CA ALA A 9 -0.41 -18.01 -8.88
C ALA A 9 -1.88 -17.63 -9.11
N GLU A 10 -2.82 -18.32 -8.47
CA GLU A 10 -4.24 -17.98 -8.51
C GLU A 10 -4.51 -16.62 -7.85
N ALA A 11 -3.88 -16.37 -6.69
CA ALA A 11 -3.99 -15.07 -6.01
C ALA A 11 -3.42 -13.93 -6.86
N GLU A 12 -2.27 -14.15 -7.52
CA GLU A 12 -1.66 -13.18 -8.45
C GLU A 12 -2.60 -12.87 -9.61
N ALA A 13 -3.13 -13.90 -10.27
CA ALA A 13 -4.03 -13.76 -11.42
C ALA A 13 -5.31 -13.00 -11.06
N GLN A 14 -5.99 -13.40 -9.98
CA GLN A 14 -7.22 -12.74 -9.53
C GLN A 14 -6.99 -11.28 -9.15
N THR A 15 -5.87 -10.98 -8.49
CA THR A 15 -5.51 -9.60 -8.12
C THR A 15 -5.23 -8.75 -9.36
N LEU A 16 -4.50 -9.30 -10.33
CA LEU A 16 -4.18 -8.61 -11.57
C LEU A 16 -5.43 -8.35 -12.43
N GLU A 17 -6.33 -9.33 -12.53
CA GLU A 17 -7.62 -9.17 -13.23
C GLU A 17 -8.45 -8.06 -12.60
N PHE A 18 -8.53 -8.01 -11.27
CA PHE A 18 -9.23 -6.94 -10.58
C PHE A 18 -8.62 -5.57 -10.89
N ILE A 19 -7.30 -5.41 -10.77
CA ILE A 19 -6.62 -4.12 -10.96
C ILE A 19 -6.80 -3.60 -12.41
N LYS A 20 -6.74 -4.48 -13.40
CA LYS A 20 -6.91 -4.15 -14.82
C LYS A 20 -8.24 -3.49 -15.15
N LEU A 21 -9.28 -3.71 -14.34
CA LEU A 21 -10.59 -3.06 -14.50
C LEU A 21 -10.57 -1.58 -14.13
N TRP A 22 -9.62 -1.14 -13.28
CA TRP A 22 -9.61 0.18 -12.68
C TRP A 22 -8.49 1.09 -13.17
N VAL A 23 -7.32 0.52 -13.47
CA VAL A 23 -6.08 1.28 -13.68
C VAL A 23 -5.33 0.72 -14.89
N PRO A 24 -4.83 1.55 -15.82
CA PRO A 24 -3.98 1.09 -16.92
C PRO A 24 -2.63 0.55 -16.45
N GLU A 25 -2.02 -0.33 -17.24
CA GLU A 25 -0.69 -0.88 -16.97
C GLU A 25 0.37 0.23 -16.81
N ARG A 26 1.26 0.05 -15.83
CA ARG A 26 2.41 0.92 -15.51
C ARG A 26 2.06 2.38 -15.25
N SER A 27 0.81 2.68 -14.93
CA SER A 27 0.36 4.05 -14.63
C SER A 27 0.44 4.39 -13.15
N SER A 28 0.00 3.50 -12.26
CA SER A 28 0.01 3.73 -10.81
C SER A 28 1.32 3.26 -10.16
N PRO A 29 1.94 4.06 -9.27
CA PRO A 29 2.93 3.55 -8.32
C PRO A 29 2.28 2.53 -7.38
N ILE A 30 3.10 1.72 -6.71
CA ILE A 30 2.61 0.91 -5.58
C ILE A 30 2.45 1.82 -4.35
N CYS A 31 1.30 1.75 -3.70
CA CYS A 31 0.91 2.67 -2.63
C CYS A 31 0.67 1.90 -1.33
N GLY A 32 1.11 2.45 -0.19
CA GLY A 32 0.82 1.90 1.12
C GLY A 32 1.77 2.40 2.21
N ASN A 33 1.81 1.68 3.32
CA ASN A 33 2.70 1.94 4.45
C ASN A 33 3.87 0.96 4.42
N SER A 34 5.10 1.46 4.48
CA SER A 34 6.32 0.65 4.41
C SER A 34 6.36 -0.24 3.16
N ILE A 35 5.81 0.26 2.05
CA ILE A 35 5.44 -0.50 0.85
C ILE A 35 6.63 -1.15 0.13
N CYS A 36 7.85 -0.66 0.40
CA CYS A 36 9.07 -1.27 -0.08
C CYS A 36 9.17 -2.75 0.33
N GLN A 37 8.71 -3.09 1.54
CA GLN A 37 8.76 -4.45 2.02
C GLN A 37 7.80 -5.36 1.23
N ASP A 38 6.55 -4.94 1.05
CA ASP A 38 5.57 -5.68 0.23
C ASP A 38 6.05 -5.85 -1.20
N ARG A 39 6.63 -4.80 -1.79
CA ARG A 39 7.16 -4.86 -3.14
C ARG A 39 8.25 -5.91 -3.31
N ARG A 40 9.12 -6.11 -2.31
CA ARG A 40 10.14 -7.16 -2.35
C ARG A 40 9.51 -8.56 -2.37
N PHE A 41 8.40 -8.76 -1.66
CA PHE A 41 7.66 -10.02 -1.72
C PHE A 41 7.00 -10.22 -3.08
N LEU A 42 6.34 -9.19 -3.62
CA LEU A 42 5.73 -9.24 -4.94
C LEU A 42 6.77 -9.54 -6.02
N TYR A 43 7.93 -8.87 -5.99
CA TYR A 43 9.01 -9.12 -6.93
C TYR A 43 9.48 -10.59 -6.94
N ARG A 44 9.51 -11.24 -5.77
CA ARG A 44 9.96 -12.63 -5.64
C ARG A 44 8.89 -13.67 -5.94
N HIS A 45 7.63 -13.38 -5.58
CA HIS A 45 6.56 -14.38 -5.54
C HIS A 45 5.40 -14.11 -6.51
N MET A 46 5.25 -12.88 -6.99
CA MET A 46 4.18 -12.43 -7.90
C MET A 46 4.75 -11.42 -8.92
N PRO A 47 5.70 -11.83 -9.77
CA PRO A 47 6.43 -10.92 -10.66
C PRO A 47 5.55 -10.30 -11.75
N THR A 48 4.49 -10.96 -12.19
CA THR A 48 3.57 -10.43 -13.21
C THR A 48 2.77 -9.27 -12.63
N LEU A 49 2.32 -9.41 -11.38
CA LEU A 49 1.64 -8.35 -10.65
C LEU A 49 2.58 -7.17 -10.35
N GLU A 50 3.82 -7.42 -9.93
CA GLU A 50 4.79 -6.35 -9.67
C GLU A 50 5.08 -5.52 -10.93
N ASN A 51 5.28 -6.18 -12.07
CA ASN A 51 5.55 -5.53 -13.36
C ASN A 51 4.38 -4.67 -13.88
N TYR A 52 3.15 -4.91 -13.39
CA TYR A 52 1.99 -4.10 -13.74
C TYR A 52 2.04 -2.70 -13.12
N PHE A 53 2.67 -2.56 -11.96
CA PHE A 53 2.83 -1.28 -11.30
C PHE A 53 3.95 -0.45 -11.92
N HIS A 54 3.85 0.87 -11.79
CA HIS A 54 4.95 1.76 -12.14
C HIS A 54 6.12 1.59 -11.15
N TYR A 55 7.35 1.88 -11.59
CA TYR A 55 8.55 1.69 -10.79
C TYR A 55 8.63 2.54 -9.50
N ARG A 56 7.75 3.53 -9.34
CA ARG A 56 7.75 4.44 -8.18
C ARG A 56 6.93 3.83 -7.04
N ASN A 57 7.31 4.20 -5.82
CA ASN A 57 6.56 3.88 -4.62
C ASN A 57 5.94 5.18 -4.07
N LEU A 58 4.71 5.09 -3.58
CA LEU A 58 4.07 6.14 -2.78
C LEU A 58 3.91 5.59 -1.35
N ASP A 59 4.86 5.96 -0.49
CA ASP A 59 4.95 5.42 0.87
C ASP A 59 4.47 6.44 1.90
N VAL A 60 3.35 6.14 2.55
CA VAL A 60 2.72 7.00 3.57
C VAL A 60 3.59 7.08 4.84
N SER A 61 4.39 6.05 5.12
CA SER A 61 5.31 6.05 6.26
C SER A 61 6.39 7.14 6.15
N THR A 62 6.71 7.59 4.92
CA THR A 62 7.60 8.72 4.73
C THR A 62 7.01 9.99 5.32
N LEU A 63 5.73 10.26 5.08
CA LEU A 63 5.04 11.42 5.67
C LEU A 63 4.92 11.29 7.19
N LYS A 64 4.70 10.07 7.68
CA LYS A 64 4.66 9.81 9.12
C LYS A 64 5.97 10.14 9.82
N GLU A 65 7.09 9.69 9.27
CA GLU A 65 8.42 9.99 9.81
C GLU A 65 8.75 11.50 9.75
N LEU A 66 8.34 12.18 8.68
CA LEU A 66 8.51 13.63 8.54
C LEU A 66 7.64 14.40 9.55
N ALA A 67 6.35 14.07 9.63
CA ALA A 67 5.41 14.70 10.55
C ALA A 67 5.86 14.50 12.01
N ALA A 68 6.29 13.31 12.39
CA ALA A 68 6.79 13.04 13.74
C ALA A 68 7.98 13.91 14.15
N ARG A 69 8.81 14.35 13.18
CA ARG A 69 10.01 15.18 13.43
C ARG A 69 9.73 16.67 13.29
N TRP A 70 8.87 17.06 12.35
CA TRP A 70 8.65 18.47 12.01
C TRP A 70 7.41 19.07 12.69
N SER A 71 6.46 18.23 13.11
CA SER A 71 5.21 18.65 13.74
C SER A 71 4.73 17.54 14.71
N PRO A 72 5.44 17.35 15.85
CA PRO A 72 5.21 16.24 16.78
C PRO A 72 3.80 16.23 17.41
N GLU A 73 3.08 17.35 17.36
CA GLU A 73 1.68 17.48 17.72
C GLU A 73 0.72 16.73 16.78
N LEU A 74 1.09 16.55 15.50
CA LEU A 74 0.31 15.82 14.51
C LEU A 74 0.52 14.31 14.66
N LYS A 75 -0.39 13.67 15.38
CA LYS A 75 -0.38 12.21 15.58
C LYS A 75 -1.64 11.57 15.01
N PHE A 76 -1.46 10.76 13.97
CA PHE A 76 -2.51 9.87 13.49
C PHE A 76 -2.55 8.61 14.37
N LYS A 77 -3.73 8.25 14.89
CA LYS A 77 -3.94 6.99 15.62
C LYS A 77 -4.45 5.94 14.64
N LYS A 78 -3.64 4.91 14.42
CA LYS A 78 -4.03 3.75 13.63
C LYS A 78 -4.88 2.79 14.46
N GLY A 79 -5.92 2.19 13.87
CA GLY A 79 -6.58 1.04 14.45
C GLY A 79 -5.62 -0.15 14.40
N SER A 80 -5.73 -1.07 15.36
CA SER A 80 -4.91 -2.28 15.36
C SER A 80 -5.76 -3.44 14.88
N THR A 81 -6.02 -3.50 13.58
CA THR A 81 -6.67 -4.65 12.95
C THR A 81 -5.66 -5.35 12.05
N HIS A 82 -5.39 -6.63 12.30
CA HIS A 82 -4.37 -7.41 11.57
C HIS A 82 -4.88 -7.95 10.21
N LEU A 83 -5.84 -7.27 9.58
CA LEU A 83 -6.41 -7.67 8.28
C LEU A 83 -5.88 -6.75 7.19
N ALA A 84 -5.43 -7.34 6.08
CA ALA A 84 -4.82 -6.59 4.97
C ALA A 84 -5.72 -5.49 4.39
N LEU A 85 -7.03 -5.75 4.28
CA LEU A 85 -7.98 -4.77 3.74
C LEU A 85 -8.14 -3.55 4.67
N ASP A 86 -8.16 -3.79 5.98
CA ASP A 86 -8.28 -2.71 6.95
C ASP A 86 -6.98 -1.90 7.02
N ASP A 87 -5.83 -2.57 6.96
CA ASP A 87 -4.52 -1.91 6.86
C ASP A 87 -4.41 -0.98 5.64
N ILE A 88 -4.97 -1.37 4.48
CA ILE A 88 -5.03 -0.53 3.28
C ILE A 88 -5.93 0.69 3.53
N ARG A 89 -7.13 0.48 4.09
CA ARG A 89 -8.08 1.56 4.38
C ARG A 89 -7.50 2.56 5.37
N GLU A 90 -6.80 2.08 6.39
CA GLU A 90 -6.13 2.92 7.38
C GLU A 90 -4.98 3.71 6.74
N SER A 91 -4.20 3.10 5.85
CA SER A 91 -3.12 3.81 5.14
C SER A 91 -3.66 4.94 4.26
N ILE A 92 -4.83 4.75 3.63
CA ILE A 92 -5.54 5.80 2.88
C ILE A 92 -6.02 6.91 3.82
N ALA A 93 -6.60 6.54 4.98
CA ALA A 93 -7.06 7.51 5.97
C ALA A 93 -5.90 8.33 6.56
N GLU A 94 -4.76 7.69 6.83
CA GLU A 94 -3.53 8.33 7.29
C GLU A 94 -3.00 9.34 6.27
N LEU A 95 -2.95 8.96 4.98
CA LEU A 95 -2.53 9.88 3.92
C LEU A 95 -3.50 11.07 3.79
N ARG A 96 -4.81 10.86 3.93
CA ARG A 96 -5.80 11.95 3.95
C ARG A 96 -5.57 12.90 5.12
N PHE A 97 -5.29 12.37 6.30
CA PHE A 97 -4.99 13.17 7.49
C PHE A 97 -3.76 14.05 7.26
N TYR A 98 -2.67 13.49 6.74
CA TYR A 98 -1.46 14.27 6.43
C TYR A 98 -1.67 15.30 5.32
N ARG A 99 -2.50 14.98 4.31
CA ARG A 99 -2.88 15.96 3.29
C ARG A 99 -3.62 17.16 3.87
N GLU A 100 -4.48 16.94 4.85
CA GLU A 100 -5.30 18.01 5.46
C GLU A 100 -4.52 18.84 6.49
N HIS A 101 -3.59 18.24 7.24
CA HIS A 101 -2.95 18.89 8.40
C HIS A 101 -1.46 19.19 8.23
N PHE A 102 -0.75 18.47 7.35
CA PHE A 102 0.71 18.57 7.24
C PHE A 102 1.18 19.17 5.91
N ILE A 103 0.50 18.83 4.80
CA ILE A 103 0.86 19.34 3.46
C ILE A 103 0.10 20.64 3.22
N LYS A 104 0.81 21.75 3.00
CA LYS A 104 0.21 22.98 2.49
C LYS A 104 0.04 22.85 0.98
N ALA A 105 -1.20 23.02 0.51
CA ALA A 105 -1.53 23.12 -0.91
C ALA A 105 -1.21 24.51 -1.46
#